data_AF-A0A818B2V7-F1
#
_entry.id   AF-A0A818B2V7-F1
#
_cell.length_a   1.000
_cell.length_b   1.000
_cell.length_c   1.000
_cell.angle_alpha   90.00
_cell.angle_beta   90.00
_cell.angle_gamma   90.00
#
_symmetry.space_group_name_H-M   'P 1'
#
loop_
_entity.id
_entity.type
_entity.pdbx_description
1 polymer ?
#
loop_
_entity_poly.entity_id
_entity_poly.type
_entity_poly.pdbx_seq_one_letter_code
_entity_poly.pdbx_strand_id
1 'polypeptide(L)'
;MTEPHRFTSIMNCLTRITRQIVQQTSCYSQGQIYVLPLLMSVLPGIDLNDFDKTSITLDFFDTIFMLITCADCSSAVQTRNDLSDVIQEKITQCFTGAFLSPKVRKIVASLVQAMVTGNPIETIKYLLPQTCQFIKKIINNMERTVLLTDCKGDIELTWFLILFSELVRARGDVLLNYKSMIISIFHQCIHIIHKDSYQAIAQAATNVLQSLSNVYPIDDRSTIDNKNVLSVRTWGQSVDFDRLQIQYHIPNADEIDFACEFIETFIYPELTSLNENILTMSNDERLRSLTIILYIAIGCLRMVPRIDSKHVSDFMLSVVSTSSNPQFQCSIYPKEPKFRENLRMRLYIDIGHLLGRCNDGKSFGRCFINENSTS
;
A
#
# COMPACT_ATOMS: atom_id res chain seq x y z
N MET A 1 -9.75 -36.27 -7.91
CA MET A 1 -9.57 -37.19 -6.76
C MET A 1 -10.93 -37.40 -6.12
N THR A 2 -11.36 -38.64 -5.90
CA THR A 2 -12.72 -39.05 -5.52
C THR A 2 -13.05 -38.93 -4.03
N GLU A 3 -12.11 -38.50 -3.19
CA GLU A 3 -12.34 -38.36 -1.73
C GLU A 3 -11.71 -37.04 -1.20
N PRO A 4 -12.47 -35.93 -1.19
CA PRO A 4 -11.97 -34.61 -0.81
C PRO A 4 -11.39 -34.57 0.61
N HIS A 5 -12.01 -35.27 1.58
CA HIS A 5 -11.52 -35.33 2.96
C HIS A 5 -10.13 -35.96 3.11
N ARG A 6 -9.76 -36.89 2.20
CA ARG A 6 -8.41 -37.48 2.20
C ARG A 6 -7.39 -36.48 1.70
N PHE A 7 -7.70 -35.74 0.64
CA PHE A 7 -6.84 -34.66 0.15
C PHE A 7 -6.59 -33.63 1.26
N THR A 8 -7.64 -33.15 1.91
CA THR A 8 -7.51 -32.16 3.00
C THR A 8 -6.65 -32.69 4.16
N SER A 9 -6.87 -33.93 4.60
CA SER A 9 -6.07 -34.53 5.67
C SER A 9 -4.58 -34.68 5.27
N ILE A 10 -4.31 -35.13 4.04
CA ILE A 10 -2.95 -35.30 3.53
C ILE A 10 -2.25 -33.94 3.42
N MET A 11 -2.91 -32.92 2.87
CA MET A 11 -2.35 -31.59 2.74
C MET A 11 -2.01 -30.97 4.09
N ASN A 12 -2.91 -31.09 5.08
CA ASN A 12 -2.63 -30.62 6.44
C ASN A 12 -1.39 -31.29 7.03
N CYS A 13 -1.28 -32.61 6.89
CA CYS A 13 -0.09 -33.34 7.34
C CYS A 13 1.17 -32.86 6.62
N LEU A 14 1.13 -32.73 5.29
CA LEU A 14 2.24 -32.24 4.48
C LEU A 14 2.70 -30.84 4.90
N THR A 15 1.77 -29.90 5.11
CA THR A 15 2.09 -28.54 5.57
C THR A 15 2.84 -28.59 6.91
N ARG A 16 2.39 -29.41 7.86
CA ARG A 16 3.03 -29.49 9.20
C ARG A 16 4.43 -30.10 9.18
N ILE A 17 4.72 -31.00 8.24
CA ILE A 17 6.04 -31.65 8.10
C ILE A 17 6.93 -30.97 7.05
N THR A 18 6.48 -29.87 6.44
CA THR A 18 7.16 -29.28 5.28
C THR A 18 8.61 -28.94 5.60
N ARG A 19 8.89 -28.34 6.78
CA ARG A 19 10.27 -27.99 7.19
C ARG A 19 11.22 -29.18 7.18
N GLN A 20 10.77 -30.35 7.63
CA GLN A 20 11.57 -31.57 7.64
C GLN A 20 11.82 -32.13 6.24
N ILE A 21 10.92 -31.87 5.28
CA ILE A 21 11.10 -32.24 3.88
C ILE A 21 12.15 -31.34 3.21
N VAL A 22 12.10 -30.03 3.44
CA VAL A 22 13.03 -29.08 2.81
C VAL A 22 14.39 -28.98 3.50
N GLN A 23 14.50 -29.30 4.79
CA GLN A 23 15.78 -29.24 5.51
C GLN A 23 16.61 -30.50 5.26
N GLN A 24 17.84 -30.33 4.79
CA GLN A 24 18.79 -31.44 4.69
C GLN A 24 19.27 -31.84 6.09
N THR A 25 18.91 -33.05 6.52
CA THR A 25 19.34 -33.61 7.81
C THR A 25 20.12 -34.90 7.61
N SER A 26 20.93 -35.29 8.60
CA SER A 26 21.67 -36.56 8.56
C SER A 26 20.74 -37.78 8.54
N CYS A 27 19.55 -37.67 9.15
CA CYS A 27 18.54 -38.73 9.19
C CYS A 27 17.64 -38.77 7.94
N TYR A 28 17.47 -37.67 7.23
CA TYR A 28 16.67 -37.61 6.00
C TYR A 28 17.28 -36.63 4.99
N SER A 29 18.14 -37.16 4.12
CA SER A 29 18.89 -36.37 3.13
C SER A 29 18.19 -36.26 1.76
N GLN A 30 17.17 -37.09 1.51
CA GLN A 30 16.48 -37.17 0.22
C GLN A 30 15.28 -36.21 0.09
N GLY A 31 14.81 -35.61 1.19
CA GLY A 31 13.57 -34.81 1.22
C GLY A 31 13.50 -33.71 0.16
N GLN A 32 14.61 -33.01 -0.05
CA GLN A 32 14.70 -31.90 -1.00
C GLN A 32 14.40 -32.31 -2.45
N ILE A 33 14.65 -33.57 -2.82
CA ILE A 33 14.38 -34.10 -4.18
C ILE A 33 12.88 -34.09 -4.48
N TYR A 34 12.04 -34.25 -3.46
CA TYR A 34 10.59 -34.33 -3.60
C TYR A 34 9.89 -32.97 -3.61
N VAL A 35 10.59 -31.88 -3.28
CA VAL A 35 9.99 -30.53 -3.18
C VAL A 35 9.33 -30.10 -4.50
N LEU A 36 10.06 -30.12 -5.61
CA LEU A 36 9.51 -29.74 -6.92
C LEU A 36 8.40 -30.69 -7.40
N PRO A 37 8.56 -32.03 -7.36
CA PRO A 37 7.48 -32.95 -7.66
C PRO A 37 6.21 -32.72 -6.83
N LEU A 38 6.35 -32.46 -5.52
CA LEU A 38 5.23 -32.18 -4.63
C LEU A 38 4.50 -30.90 -5.04
N LEU A 39 5.24 -29.79 -5.24
CA LEU A 39 4.68 -28.52 -5.72
C LEU A 39 3.86 -28.71 -7.00
N MET A 40 4.40 -29.45 -7.98
CA MET A 40 3.72 -29.71 -9.25
C MET A 40 2.49 -30.61 -9.09
N SER A 41 2.55 -31.61 -8.20
CA SER A 41 1.45 -32.54 -7.95
C SER A 41 0.26 -31.89 -7.21
N VAL A 42 0.55 -30.91 -6.36
CA VAL A 42 -0.44 -30.20 -5.53
C VAL A 42 -1.08 -29.04 -6.29
N LEU A 43 -0.44 -28.53 -7.36
CA LEU A 43 -0.93 -27.38 -8.13
C LEU A 43 -2.40 -27.50 -8.61
N PRO A 44 -2.91 -28.67 -9.06
CA PRO A 44 -4.34 -28.85 -9.39
C PRO A 44 -5.29 -28.76 -8.17
N GLY A 45 -4.74 -28.60 -6.96
CA GLY A 45 -5.45 -28.29 -5.73
C GLY A 45 -6.02 -26.87 -5.70
N ILE A 46 -5.45 -25.93 -6.48
CA ILE A 46 -6.03 -24.61 -6.72
C ILE A 46 -7.22 -24.79 -7.67
N ASP A 47 -8.42 -24.83 -7.10
CA ASP A 47 -9.66 -25.20 -7.76
C ASP A 47 -10.74 -24.15 -7.51
N LEU A 48 -11.20 -23.50 -8.58
CA LEU A 48 -12.22 -22.45 -8.51
C LEU A 48 -13.55 -22.92 -7.90
N ASN A 49 -13.80 -24.23 -7.88
CA ASN A 49 -15.05 -24.80 -7.37
C ASN A 49 -14.96 -25.28 -5.93
N ASP A 50 -13.75 -25.39 -5.36
CA ASP A 50 -13.52 -25.93 -4.03
C ASP A 50 -12.63 -24.98 -3.22
N PHE A 51 -13.30 -24.16 -2.41
CA PHE A 51 -12.63 -23.18 -1.55
C PHE A 51 -11.73 -23.85 -0.52
N ASP A 52 -12.18 -24.93 0.12
CA ASP A 52 -11.43 -25.60 1.19
C ASP A 52 -10.16 -26.24 0.61
N LYS A 53 -10.28 -26.90 -0.54
CA LYS A 53 -9.16 -27.49 -1.27
C LYS A 53 -8.17 -26.42 -1.76
N THR A 54 -8.67 -25.29 -2.26
CA THR A 54 -7.81 -24.17 -2.67
C THR A 54 -7.09 -23.56 -1.48
N SER A 55 -7.81 -23.30 -0.39
CA SER A 55 -7.26 -22.69 0.83
C SER A 55 -6.12 -23.52 1.40
N ILE A 56 -6.33 -24.83 1.59
CA ILE A 56 -5.29 -25.70 2.14
C ILE A 56 -4.10 -25.89 1.18
N THR A 57 -4.35 -25.83 -0.13
CA THR A 57 -3.30 -25.87 -1.14
C THR A 57 -2.44 -24.60 -1.07
N LEU A 58 -3.06 -23.44 -0.92
CA LEU A 58 -2.35 -22.16 -0.76
C LEU A 58 -1.57 -22.10 0.57
N ASP A 59 -2.12 -22.63 1.66
CA ASP A 59 -1.41 -22.73 2.96
C ASP A 59 -0.15 -23.60 2.87
N PHE A 60 -0.21 -24.71 2.14
CA PHE A 60 0.97 -25.52 1.83
C PHE A 60 1.99 -24.75 0.98
N PHE A 61 1.53 -24.07 -0.09
CA PHE A 61 2.41 -23.25 -0.94
C PHE A 61 3.09 -22.13 -0.15
N ASP A 62 2.34 -21.41 0.69
CA ASP A 62 2.88 -20.37 1.56
C ASP A 62 3.97 -20.93 2.47
N THR A 63 3.67 -22.03 3.18
CA THR A 63 4.61 -22.68 4.09
C THR A 63 5.89 -23.11 3.38
N ILE A 64 5.79 -23.76 2.21
CA ILE A 64 6.97 -24.27 1.51
C ILE A 64 7.79 -23.13 0.88
N PHE A 65 7.15 -22.10 0.30
CA PHE A 65 7.84 -20.93 -0.26
C PHE A 65 8.54 -20.09 0.81
N MET A 66 8.00 -20.02 2.02
CA MET A 66 8.68 -19.38 3.15
C MET A 66 9.94 -20.14 3.62
N LEU A 67 10.09 -21.42 3.25
CA LEU A 67 11.20 -22.26 3.68
C LEU A 67 12.24 -22.52 2.58
N ILE A 68 11.89 -22.31 1.31
CA ILE A 68 12.82 -22.45 0.19
C ILE A 68 13.30 -21.08 -0.28
N THR A 69 14.53 -21.03 -0.80
CA THR A 69 15.01 -19.87 -1.53
C THR A 69 14.78 -20.11 -3.01
N CYS A 70 13.88 -19.34 -3.62
CA CYS A 70 13.66 -19.34 -5.06
C CYS A 70 14.79 -18.58 -5.75
N ALA A 71 15.49 -19.23 -6.68
CA ALA A 71 16.49 -18.57 -7.50
C ALA A 71 15.83 -17.61 -8.49
N ASP A 72 16.42 -16.44 -8.69
CA ASP A 72 16.04 -15.57 -9.79
C ASP A 72 16.44 -16.22 -11.12
N CYS A 73 15.45 -16.71 -11.84
CA CYS A 73 15.61 -17.29 -13.17
C CYS A 73 15.29 -16.26 -14.27
N SER A 74 15.25 -14.96 -13.99
CA SER A 74 14.96 -13.92 -14.99
C SER A 74 15.93 -13.94 -16.18
N SER A 75 17.21 -14.28 -15.94
CA SER A 75 18.21 -14.46 -17.01
C SER A 75 17.96 -15.72 -17.86
N ALA A 76 17.11 -16.65 -17.42
CA ALA A 76 16.73 -17.80 -18.23
C ALA A 76 15.99 -17.37 -19.51
N VAL A 77 15.35 -16.20 -19.51
CA VAL A 77 14.73 -15.60 -20.70
C VAL A 77 15.77 -15.25 -21.77
N GLN A 78 17.00 -14.89 -21.37
CA GLN A 78 18.10 -14.57 -22.28
C GLN A 78 18.74 -15.83 -22.87
N THR A 79 18.61 -16.97 -22.19
CA THR A 79 19.13 -18.28 -22.66
C THR A 79 18.07 -19.15 -23.31
N ARG A 80 16.78 -18.87 -23.08
CA ARG A 80 15.65 -19.64 -23.60
C ARG A 80 14.69 -18.75 -24.38
N ASN A 81 14.69 -18.94 -25.70
CA ASN A 81 13.86 -18.19 -26.64
C ASN A 81 12.35 -18.50 -26.56
N ASP A 82 11.93 -19.50 -25.75
CA ASP A 82 10.54 -19.96 -25.63
C ASP A 82 9.77 -19.37 -24.43
N LEU A 83 10.45 -18.64 -23.53
CA LEU A 83 9.86 -18.13 -22.28
C LEU A 83 9.54 -16.63 -22.28
N SER A 84 10.29 -15.83 -23.06
CA SER A 84 10.21 -14.35 -23.05
C SER A 84 8.80 -13.84 -23.32
N ASP A 85 8.28 -14.18 -24.49
CA ASP A 85 7.13 -13.47 -25.04
C ASP A 85 5.83 -13.93 -24.37
N VAL A 86 5.72 -15.23 -24.07
CA VAL A 86 4.52 -15.82 -23.45
C VAL A 86 4.36 -15.38 -22.00
N ILE A 87 5.45 -15.27 -21.22
CA ILE A 87 5.35 -14.84 -19.82
C ILE A 87 5.06 -13.35 -19.76
N GLN A 88 5.75 -12.53 -20.55
CA GLN A 88 5.49 -11.09 -20.59
C GLN A 88 4.09 -10.79 -21.13
N GLU A 89 3.64 -11.49 -22.17
CA GLU A 89 2.28 -11.34 -22.71
C GLU A 89 1.24 -11.80 -21.70
N LYS A 90 1.42 -12.93 -21.00
CA LYS A 90 0.46 -13.38 -19.98
C LYS A 90 0.41 -12.47 -18.76
N ILE A 91 1.56 -11.99 -18.28
CA ILE A 91 1.63 -10.98 -17.21
C ILE A 91 0.91 -9.72 -17.69
N THR A 92 1.27 -9.18 -18.85
CA THR A 92 0.65 -7.97 -19.39
C THR A 92 -0.85 -8.16 -19.60
N GLN A 93 -1.30 -9.23 -20.25
CA GLN A 93 -2.73 -9.55 -20.43
C GLN A 93 -3.48 -9.72 -19.10
N CYS A 94 -2.85 -10.31 -18.08
CA CYS A 94 -3.46 -10.49 -16.77
C CYS A 94 -3.66 -9.15 -16.03
N PHE A 95 -2.74 -8.20 -16.21
CA PHE A 95 -2.77 -6.90 -15.52
C PHE A 95 -3.45 -5.78 -16.32
N THR A 96 -3.45 -5.83 -17.66
CA THR A 96 -4.03 -4.79 -18.53
C THR A 96 -5.40 -5.15 -19.10
N GLY A 97 -5.92 -6.35 -18.83
CA GLY A 97 -7.24 -6.78 -19.30
C GLY A 97 -8.38 -5.99 -18.65
N ALA A 98 -9.03 -5.09 -19.39
CA ALA A 98 -10.15 -4.28 -18.90
C ALA A 98 -11.40 -5.11 -18.47
N PHE A 99 -11.46 -6.39 -18.84
CA PHE A 99 -12.62 -7.27 -18.69
C PHE A 99 -12.67 -8.10 -17.40
N LEU A 100 -11.79 -7.84 -16.43
CA LEU A 100 -11.81 -8.57 -15.16
C LEU A 100 -13.06 -8.23 -14.34
N SER A 101 -13.71 -9.27 -13.77
CA SER A 101 -14.82 -9.05 -12.84
C SER A 101 -14.34 -8.37 -11.55
N PRO A 102 -15.19 -7.63 -10.82
CA PRO A 102 -14.80 -6.93 -9.59
C PRO A 102 -14.14 -7.83 -8.53
N LYS A 103 -14.53 -9.11 -8.45
CA LYS A 103 -13.91 -10.09 -7.54
C LYS A 103 -12.49 -10.45 -7.95
N VAL A 104 -12.26 -10.66 -9.25
CA VAL A 104 -10.94 -11.00 -9.79
C VAL A 104 -9.97 -9.82 -9.69
N ARG A 105 -10.47 -8.60 -9.90
CA ARG A 105 -9.71 -7.35 -9.73
C ARG A 105 -9.01 -7.26 -8.38
N LYS A 106 -9.70 -7.60 -7.28
CA LYS A 106 -9.09 -7.59 -5.93
C LYS A 106 -7.92 -8.57 -5.81
N ILE A 107 -8.06 -9.78 -6.37
CA ILE A 107 -6.99 -10.79 -6.38
C ILE A 107 -5.80 -10.27 -7.17
N VAL A 108 -6.04 -9.71 -8.36
CA VAL A 108 -4.99 -9.15 -9.23
C VAL A 108 -4.29 -7.97 -8.56
N ALA A 109 -5.02 -7.08 -7.90
CA ALA A 109 -4.45 -5.98 -7.13
C ALA A 109 -3.50 -6.48 -6.03
N SER A 110 -3.91 -7.51 -5.27
CA SER A 110 -3.05 -8.13 -4.26
C SER A 110 -1.80 -8.79 -4.86
N LEU A 111 -1.91 -9.41 -6.04
CA LEU A 111 -0.74 -9.95 -6.76
C LEU A 111 0.23 -8.85 -7.20
N VAL A 112 -0.29 -7.74 -7.74
CA VAL A 112 0.54 -6.58 -8.10
C VAL A 112 1.22 -6.00 -6.89
N GLN A 113 0.51 -5.86 -5.77
CA GLN A 113 1.11 -5.42 -4.52
C GLN A 113 2.28 -6.32 -4.10
N ALA A 114 2.12 -7.65 -4.17
CA ALA A 114 3.20 -8.58 -3.85
C ALA A 114 4.40 -8.42 -4.80
N MET A 115 4.16 -8.17 -6.09
CA MET A 115 5.22 -7.87 -7.07
C MET A 115 5.95 -6.56 -6.76
N VAL A 116 5.21 -5.53 -6.35
CA VAL A 116 5.77 -4.23 -5.94
C VAL A 116 6.66 -4.39 -4.70
N THR A 117 6.24 -5.19 -3.71
CA THR A 117 7.07 -5.49 -2.53
C THR A 117 8.32 -6.30 -2.89
N GLY A 118 8.17 -7.33 -3.75
CA GLY A 118 9.28 -8.22 -4.09
C GLY A 118 10.33 -7.62 -5.05
N ASN A 119 9.91 -6.88 -6.07
CA ASN A 119 10.79 -6.20 -7.02
C ASN A 119 10.19 -4.84 -7.44
N PRO A 120 10.33 -3.80 -6.61
CA PRO A 120 9.70 -2.50 -6.86
C PRO A 120 10.23 -1.82 -8.13
N ILE A 121 11.52 -1.97 -8.46
CA ILE A 121 12.15 -1.24 -9.57
C ILE A 121 11.59 -1.69 -10.91
N GLU A 122 11.64 -2.99 -11.21
CA GLU A 122 11.15 -3.50 -12.49
C GLU A 122 9.62 -3.46 -12.57
N THR A 123 8.91 -3.78 -11.49
CA THR A 123 7.43 -3.75 -11.49
C THR A 123 6.90 -2.35 -11.80
N ILE A 124 7.42 -1.31 -11.16
CA ILE A 124 6.97 0.07 -11.37
C ILE A 124 7.33 0.55 -12.77
N LYS A 125 8.54 0.25 -13.25
CA LYS A 125 9.01 0.63 -14.59
C LYS A 125 8.07 0.18 -15.71
N TYR A 126 7.49 -1.02 -15.61
CA TYR A 126 6.57 -1.53 -16.63
C TYR A 126 5.10 -1.16 -16.37
N LEU A 127 4.61 -1.31 -15.13
CA LEU A 127 3.16 -1.22 -14.87
C LEU A 127 2.68 0.20 -14.55
N LEU A 128 3.48 1.05 -13.90
CA LEU A 128 3.04 2.39 -13.50
C LEU A 128 2.79 3.30 -14.72
N PRO A 129 3.71 3.44 -15.69
CA PRO A 129 3.45 4.26 -16.88
C PRO A 129 2.24 3.82 -17.67
N GLN A 130 2.05 2.50 -17.84
CA GLN A 130 0.90 1.95 -18.56
C GLN A 130 -0.41 2.28 -17.83
N THR A 131 -0.47 2.05 -16.52
CA THR A 131 -1.65 2.36 -15.70
C THR A 131 -2.00 3.84 -15.77
N CYS A 132 -1.01 4.73 -15.65
CA CYS A 132 -1.22 6.18 -15.78
C CYS A 132 -1.73 6.59 -17.17
N GLN A 133 -1.25 5.96 -18.24
CA GLN A 133 -1.75 6.20 -19.60
C GLN A 133 -3.20 5.74 -19.77
N PHE A 134 -3.58 4.59 -19.20
CA PHE A 134 -4.97 4.13 -19.23
C PHE A 134 -5.92 5.07 -18.48
N ILE A 135 -5.53 5.51 -17.27
CA ILE A 135 -6.31 6.49 -16.50
C ILE A 135 -6.53 7.77 -17.32
N LYS A 136 -5.45 8.35 -17.87
CA LYS A 136 -5.50 9.55 -18.72
C LYS A 136 -6.42 9.37 -19.92
N LYS A 137 -6.34 8.21 -20.60
CA LYS A 137 -7.18 7.91 -21.75
C LYS A 137 -8.66 7.83 -21.37
N ILE A 138 -8.99 7.18 -20.25
CA ILE A 138 -10.37 7.05 -19.78
C ILE A 138 -10.93 8.43 -19.41
N ILE A 139 -10.17 9.25 -18.68
CA ILE A 139 -10.59 10.62 -18.29
C ILE A 139 -10.85 11.49 -19.52
N ASN A 140 -9.91 11.53 -20.47
CA ASN A 140 -10.06 12.31 -21.70
C ASN A 140 -11.27 11.86 -22.54
N ASN A 141 -11.63 10.57 -22.47
CA ASN A 141 -12.82 10.05 -23.15
C ASN A 141 -14.11 10.43 -22.42
N MET A 142 -14.13 10.42 -21.08
CA MET A 142 -15.29 10.85 -20.29
C MET A 142 -15.62 12.33 -20.53
N GLU A 143 -14.63 13.22 -20.56
CA GLU A 143 -14.82 14.65 -20.88
C GLU A 143 -15.46 14.86 -22.26
N ARG A 144 -15.22 13.95 -23.21
CA ARG A 144 -15.82 13.98 -24.55
C ARG A 144 -17.21 13.33 -24.64
N THR A 145 -17.59 12.49 -23.67
CA THR A 145 -18.75 11.59 -23.75
C THR A 145 -19.85 11.95 -22.74
N VAL A 146 -19.92 13.23 -22.33
CA VAL A 146 -20.92 13.79 -21.39
C VAL A 146 -22.39 13.60 -21.82
N LEU A 147 -22.66 12.98 -22.98
CA LEU A 147 -24.03 12.81 -23.49
C LEU A 147 -24.59 11.38 -23.45
N LEU A 148 -23.81 10.32 -23.19
CA LEU A 148 -24.36 8.95 -23.25
C LEU A 148 -23.69 7.98 -22.25
N THR A 149 -24.44 7.65 -21.19
CA THR A 149 -24.30 6.49 -20.26
C THR A 149 -23.16 6.53 -19.22
N ASP A 150 -23.50 7.05 -18.03
CA ASP A 150 -22.61 7.30 -16.88
C ASP A 150 -22.05 6.05 -16.16
N CYS A 151 -22.48 4.83 -16.45
CA CYS A 151 -22.18 3.70 -15.54
C CYS A 151 -20.94 2.85 -15.88
N LYS A 152 -20.44 2.88 -17.14
CA LYS A 152 -19.32 1.99 -17.54
C LYS A 152 -17.94 2.61 -17.35
N GLY A 153 -17.81 3.92 -17.55
CA GLY A 153 -16.54 4.64 -17.37
C GLY A 153 -16.02 4.56 -15.93
N ASP A 154 -16.94 4.62 -14.96
CA ASP A 154 -16.61 4.58 -13.54
C ASP A 154 -16.01 3.24 -13.11
N ILE A 155 -16.48 2.12 -13.66
CA ILE A 155 -16.01 0.78 -13.28
C ILE A 155 -14.57 0.54 -13.78
N GLU A 156 -14.26 0.92 -15.01
CA GLU A 156 -12.91 0.78 -15.57
C GLU A 156 -11.94 1.77 -14.93
N LEU A 157 -12.36 3.02 -14.74
CA LEU A 157 -11.56 4.02 -14.05
C LEU A 157 -11.23 3.57 -12.63
N THR A 158 -12.24 3.16 -11.85
CA THR A 158 -12.06 2.68 -10.48
C THR A 158 -11.04 1.54 -10.44
N TRP A 159 -11.06 0.62 -11.42
CA TRP A 159 -10.08 -0.46 -11.49
C TRP A 159 -8.65 0.04 -11.65
N PHE A 160 -8.39 0.90 -12.63
CA PHE A 160 -7.05 1.42 -12.84
C PHE A 160 -6.60 2.34 -11.69
N LEU A 161 -7.53 3.00 -11.00
CA LEU A 161 -7.24 3.75 -9.78
C LEU A 161 -6.85 2.86 -8.60
N ILE A 162 -7.51 1.70 -8.42
CA ILE A 162 -7.12 0.68 -7.44
C ILE A 162 -5.74 0.11 -7.80
N LEU A 163 -5.51 -0.21 -9.07
CA LEU A 163 -4.22 -0.70 -9.53
C LEU A 163 -3.12 0.33 -9.28
N PHE A 164 -3.39 1.61 -9.59
CA PHE A 164 -2.50 2.71 -9.28
C PHE A 164 -2.24 2.84 -7.78
N SER A 165 -3.27 2.70 -6.94
CA SER A 165 -3.10 2.77 -5.48
C SER A 165 -2.19 1.67 -4.94
N GLU A 166 -2.18 0.48 -5.54
CA GLU A 166 -1.25 -0.59 -5.16
C GLU A 166 0.17 -0.34 -5.67
N LEU A 167 0.33 0.19 -6.88
CA LEU A 167 1.64 0.50 -7.45
C LEU A 167 2.38 1.58 -6.65
N VAL A 168 1.67 2.60 -6.18
CA VAL A 168 2.30 3.68 -5.39
C VAL A 168 2.68 3.29 -3.95
N ARG A 169 2.46 2.03 -3.55
CA ARG A 169 3.00 1.45 -2.29
C ARG A 169 4.45 1.01 -2.41
N ALA A 170 5.08 1.21 -3.58
CA ALA A 170 6.49 0.90 -3.77
C ALA A 170 7.39 1.71 -2.84
N ARG A 171 8.63 1.23 -2.69
CA ARG A 171 9.68 1.89 -1.92
C ARG A 171 9.85 3.35 -2.35
N GLY A 172 9.90 4.27 -1.39
CA GLY A 172 9.76 5.71 -1.65
C GLY A 172 10.82 6.29 -2.58
N ASP A 173 12.06 5.79 -2.53
CA ASP A 173 13.17 6.23 -3.38
C ASP A 173 12.94 5.85 -4.85
N VAL A 174 12.25 4.74 -5.10
CA VAL A 174 11.83 4.33 -6.45
C VAL A 174 10.75 5.27 -6.96
N LEU A 175 9.81 5.68 -6.10
CA LEU A 175 8.71 6.58 -6.45
C LEU A 175 9.18 7.98 -6.85
N LEU A 176 10.31 8.45 -6.31
CA LEU A 176 10.89 9.75 -6.68
C LEU A 176 11.10 9.89 -8.20
N ASN A 177 11.50 8.81 -8.87
CA ASN A 177 11.70 8.80 -10.33
C ASN A 177 10.41 9.05 -11.13
N TYR A 178 9.25 8.84 -10.49
CA TYR A 178 7.92 8.95 -11.11
C TYR A 178 7.08 10.09 -10.51
N LYS A 179 7.68 10.97 -9.70
CA LYS A 179 7.02 12.09 -9.02
C LYS A 179 6.05 12.88 -9.91
N SER A 180 6.52 13.33 -11.08
CA SER A 180 5.71 14.14 -12.01
C SER A 180 4.49 13.38 -12.55
N MET A 181 4.64 12.08 -12.79
CA MET A 181 3.57 11.22 -13.28
C MET A 181 2.51 11.00 -12.19
N ILE A 182 2.95 10.74 -10.95
CA ILE A 182 2.07 10.56 -9.79
C ILE A 182 1.26 11.85 -9.57
N ILE A 183 1.93 13.00 -9.43
CA ILE A 183 1.27 14.32 -9.24
C ILE A 183 0.26 14.60 -10.37
N SER A 184 0.64 14.31 -11.62
CA SER A 184 -0.25 14.51 -12.77
C SER A 184 -1.54 13.70 -12.69
N ILE A 185 -1.52 12.47 -12.18
CA ILE A 185 -2.72 11.66 -12.01
C ILE A 185 -3.60 12.22 -10.89
N PHE A 186 -3.01 12.62 -9.77
CA PHE A 186 -3.78 13.24 -8.69
C PHE A 186 -4.49 14.51 -9.16
N HIS A 187 -3.83 15.41 -9.88
CA HIS A 187 -4.49 16.59 -10.43
C HIS A 187 -5.70 16.29 -11.31
N GLN A 188 -5.65 15.22 -12.11
CA GLN A 188 -6.73 14.85 -13.02
C GLN A 188 -7.89 14.14 -12.30
N CYS A 189 -7.60 13.44 -11.20
CA CYS A 189 -8.58 12.56 -10.56
C CYS A 189 -9.17 13.11 -9.26
N ILE A 190 -8.57 14.15 -8.65
CA ILE A 190 -8.95 14.63 -7.31
C ILE A 190 -10.41 15.10 -7.23
N HIS A 191 -10.96 15.62 -8.33
CA HIS A 191 -12.33 16.17 -8.41
C HIS A 191 -13.39 15.15 -8.86
N ILE A 192 -13.03 13.87 -9.03
CA ILE A 192 -14.00 12.83 -9.42
C ILE A 192 -15.04 12.65 -8.30
N ILE A 193 -16.33 12.66 -8.66
CA ILE A 193 -17.45 12.55 -7.70
C ILE A 193 -17.83 11.09 -7.43
N HIS A 194 -17.53 10.17 -8.35
CA HIS A 194 -17.84 8.74 -8.17
C HIS A 194 -17.17 8.16 -6.92
N LYS A 195 -17.98 7.54 -6.05
CA LYS A 195 -17.59 7.11 -4.70
C LYS A 195 -16.37 6.21 -4.67
N ASP A 196 -16.41 5.11 -5.39
CA ASP A 196 -15.32 4.12 -5.34
C ASP A 196 -14.04 4.68 -6.00
N SER A 197 -14.19 5.57 -6.98
CA SER A 197 -13.08 6.21 -7.69
C SER A 197 -12.32 7.18 -6.80
N TYR A 198 -13.01 8.11 -6.12
CA TYR A 198 -12.33 9.03 -5.21
C TYR A 198 -11.78 8.32 -3.97
N GLN A 199 -12.42 7.24 -3.52
CA GLN A 199 -11.88 6.41 -2.42
C GLN A 199 -10.57 5.73 -2.84
N ALA A 200 -10.48 5.20 -4.06
CA ALA A 200 -9.25 4.62 -4.58
C ALA A 200 -8.11 5.66 -4.70
N ILE A 201 -8.42 6.89 -5.15
CA ILE A 201 -7.46 7.99 -5.18
C ILE A 201 -7.05 8.44 -3.78
N ALA A 202 -7.99 8.53 -2.84
CA ALA A 202 -7.69 8.87 -1.45
C ALA A 202 -6.75 7.82 -0.84
N GLN A 203 -7.02 6.53 -1.07
CA GLN A 203 -6.12 5.44 -0.66
C GLN A 203 -4.74 5.55 -1.31
N ALA A 204 -4.67 5.88 -2.60
CA ALA A 204 -3.39 6.14 -3.27
C ALA A 204 -2.61 7.28 -2.60
N ALA A 205 -3.29 8.35 -2.16
CA ALA A 205 -2.65 9.47 -1.47
C ALA A 205 -2.03 9.03 -0.14
N THR A 206 -2.77 8.25 0.66
CA THR A 206 -2.24 7.65 1.90
C THR A 206 -1.02 6.78 1.60
N ASN A 207 -1.10 5.94 0.58
CA ASN A 207 -0.03 5.02 0.20
C ASN A 207 1.24 5.77 -0.21
N VAL A 208 1.14 6.79 -1.08
CA VAL A 208 2.28 7.64 -1.47
C VAL A 208 2.94 8.26 -0.23
N LEU A 209 2.16 8.90 0.63
CA LEU A 209 2.70 9.59 1.81
C LEU A 209 3.33 8.62 2.81
N GLN A 210 2.75 7.45 3.02
CA GLN A 210 3.33 6.43 3.89
C GLN A 210 4.63 5.87 3.31
N SER A 211 4.69 5.60 1.99
CA SER A 211 5.89 5.13 1.31
C SER A 211 7.06 6.11 1.42
N LEU A 212 6.75 7.42 1.39
CA LEU A 212 7.76 8.50 1.47
C LEU A 212 8.16 8.88 2.90
N SER A 213 7.28 8.69 3.89
CA SER A 213 7.48 9.27 5.24
C SER A 213 7.65 8.26 6.37
N ASN A 214 7.38 6.97 6.14
CA ASN A 214 7.52 5.93 7.16
C ASN A 214 8.89 5.23 7.08
N VAL A 215 9.31 4.67 8.21
CA VAL A 215 10.39 3.67 8.28
C VAL A 215 9.76 2.29 8.25
N TYR A 216 10.17 1.45 7.30
CA TYR A 216 9.64 0.09 7.09
C TYR A 216 10.75 -0.85 6.59
N PRO A 217 10.64 -2.17 6.83
CA PRO A 217 11.60 -3.13 6.29
C PRO A 217 11.52 -3.19 4.75
N ILE A 218 12.68 -3.31 4.09
CA ILE A 218 12.81 -3.47 2.63
C ILE A 218 12.91 -4.95 2.24
N ASP A 219 13.50 -5.77 3.11
CA ASP A 219 13.94 -7.11 2.77
C ASP A 219 13.26 -8.16 3.64
N ASP A 220 12.33 -8.91 3.04
CA ASP A 220 11.65 -10.06 3.65
C ASP A 220 12.29 -11.39 3.22
N ARG A 221 13.49 -11.39 2.62
CA ARG A 221 14.15 -12.62 2.16
C ARG A 221 14.59 -13.49 3.33
N SER A 222 14.49 -14.79 3.14
CA SER A 222 14.89 -15.81 4.12
C SER A 222 16.41 -15.92 4.32
N THR A 223 17.24 -15.26 3.50
CA THR A 223 18.70 -15.38 3.52
C THR A 223 19.40 -14.03 3.34
N ILE A 224 20.43 -13.79 4.17
CA ILE A 224 21.27 -12.57 4.14
C ILE A 224 22.27 -12.60 2.96
N ASP A 225 22.65 -13.79 2.50
CA ASP A 225 23.69 -13.98 1.47
C ASP A 225 23.24 -13.52 0.09
N ASN A 226 23.57 -12.27 -0.21
CA ASN A 226 23.47 -11.71 -1.55
C ASN A 226 24.52 -12.35 -2.46
N LYS A 227 24.06 -13.25 -3.32
CA LYS A 227 24.56 -13.53 -4.69
C LYS A 227 25.39 -14.79 -4.96
N ASN A 228 25.97 -15.51 -4.00
CA ASN A 228 26.86 -16.65 -4.34
C ASN A 228 26.52 -18.02 -3.74
N VAL A 229 25.48 -18.11 -2.92
CA VAL A 229 25.04 -19.41 -2.37
C VAL A 229 23.52 -19.52 -2.54
N LEU A 230 23.08 -19.61 -3.80
CA LEU A 230 21.78 -20.20 -4.19
C LEU A 230 21.78 -21.70 -3.89
N SER A 231 22.19 -22.09 -2.67
CA SER A 231 22.30 -23.49 -2.34
C SER A 231 20.97 -23.94 -1.78
N VAL A 232 20.40 -24.97 -2.39
CA VAL A 232 19.35 -25.80 -1.81
C VAL A 232 19.72 -26.26 -0.37
N ARG A 233 21.00 -26.18 0.01
CA ARG A 233 21.51 -26.47 1.36
C ARG A 233 21.02 -25.50 2.44
N THR A 234 20.62 -24.27 2.10
CA THR A 234 20.10 -23.30 3.08
C THR A 234 18.60 -23.41 3.29
N TRP A 235 17.89 -24.25 2.55
CA TRP A 235 16.45 -24.43 2.70
C TRP A 235 16.07 -24.94 4.09
N GLY A 236 15.00 -24.39 4.64
CA GLY A 236 14.44 -24.73 5.95
C GLY A 236 15.28 -24.30 7.16
N GLN A 237 16.44 -23.67 6.96
CA GLN A 237 17.28 -23.19 8.05
C GLN A 237 16.65 -22.00 8.77
N SER A 238 16.78 -21.96 10.10
CA SER A 238 16.43 -20.81 10.91
C SER A 238 17.64 -19.90 11.10
N VAL A 239 17.42 -18.59 11.08
CA VAL A 239 18.44 -17.59 11.41
C VAL A 239 18.31 -17.23 12.88
N ASP A 240 19.46 -17.10 13.56
CA ASP A 240 19.52 -16.63 14.94
C ASP A 240 19.12 -15.15 15.02
N PHE A 241 18.36 -14.76 16.06
CA PHE A 241 17.85 -13.40 16.21
C PHE A 241 19.00 -12.37 16.25
N ASP A 242 20.10 -12.70 16.93
CA ASP A 242 21.26 -11.82 17.07
C ASP A 242 22.03 -11.61 15.76
N ARG A 243 21.79 -12.46 14.74
CA ARG A 243 22.42 -12.39 13.42
C ARG A 243 21.53 -11.77 12.36
N LEU A 244 20.31 -11.39 12.72
CA LEU A 244 19.33 -10.85 11.79
C LEU A 244 19.75 -9.44 11.34
N GLN A 245 20.02 -9.30 10.04
CA GLN A 245 20.36 -8.01 9.43
C GLN A 245 19.16 -7.46 8.66
N ILE A 246 18.22 -6.83 9.38
CA ILE A 246 17.04 -6.22 8.75
C ILE A 246 17.46 -4.92 8.06
N GLN A 247 17.18 -4.83 6.76
CA GLN A 247 17.33 -3.59 6.01
C GLN A 247 16.06 -2.76 6.12
N TYR A 248 16.20 -1.51 6.54
CA TYR A 248 15.09 -0.57 6.66
C TYR A 248 15.17 0.51 5.60
N HIS A 249 14.02 0.88 5.07
CA HIS A 249 13.80 2.14 4.38
C HIS A 249 13.82 3.25 5.41
N ILE A 250 14.69 4.24 5.19
CA ILE A 250 14.73 5.46 5.99
C ILE A 250 14.47 6.63 5.05
N PRO A 251 13.42 7.43 5.28
CA PRO A 251 13.11 8.59 4.43
C PRO A 251 14.29 9.55 4.25
N ASN A 252 14.65 9.83 3.00
CA ASN A 252 15.67 10.80 2.65
C ASN A 252 15.08 12.22 2.50
N ALA A 253 15.94 13.23 2.33
CA ALA A 253 15.49 14.63 2.23
C ALA A 253 14.57 14.87 1.02
N ASP A 254 14.83 14.23 -0.12
CA ASP A 254 14.04 14.40 -1.35
C ASP A 254 12.65 13.76 -1.23
N GLU A 255 12.54 12.64 -0.51
CA GLU A 255 11.26 11.99 -0.19
C GLU A 255 10.40 12.86 0.71
N ILE A 256 11.01 13.46 1.72
CA ILE A 256 10.32 14.39 2.63
C ILE A 256 9.90 15.66 1.90
N ASP A 257 10.77 16.23 1.05
CA ASP A 257 10.43 17.41 0.25
C ASP A 257 9.29 17.09 -0.74
N PHE A 258 9.28 15.90 -1.35
CA PHE A 258 8.16 15.46 -2.18
C PHE A 258 6.87 15.29 -1.36
N ALA A 259 6.92 14.66 -0.19
CA ALA A 259 5.74 14.50 0.65
C ALA A 259 5.17 15.86 1.12
N CYS A 260 6.03 16.82 1.49
CA CYS A 260 5.63 18.20 1.81
C CYS A 260 4.99 18.90 0.61
N GLU A 261 5.58 18.81 -0.58
CA GLU A 261 5.00 19.37 -1.81
C GLU A 261 3.63 18.75 -2.14
N PHE A 262 3.49 17.44 -1.96
CA PHE A 262 2.24 16.72 -2.21
C PHE A 262 1.12 17.22 -1.27
N ILE A 263 1.43 17.34 0.02
CA ILE A 263 0.51 17.90 1.01
C ILE A 263 0.14 19.33 0.62
N GLU A 264 1.12 20.17 0.28
CA GLU A 264 0.88 21.56 -0.10
C GLU A 264 -0.06 21.69 -1.31
N THR A 265 0.12 20.80 -2.28
CA THR A 265 -0.59 20.81 -3.56
C THR A 265 -2.04 20.33 -3.44
N PHE A 266 -2.32 19.35 -2.58
CA PHE A 266 -3.64 18.71 -2.54
C PHE A 266 -4.46 18.99 -1.28
N ILE A 267 -3.84 19.22 -0.12
CA ILE A 267 -4.61 19.42 1.13
C ILE A 267 -5.12 20.86 1.29
N TYR A 268 -4.26 21.86 1.10
CA TYR A 268 -4.62 23.26 1.37
C TYR A 268 -5.69 23.80 0.41
N PRO A 269 -5.66 23.49 -0.91
CA PRO A 269 -6.73 23.91 -1.81
C PRO A 269 -8.09 23.30 -1.45
N GLU A 270 -8.13 22.01 -1.10
CA GLU A 270 -9.37 21.34 -0.71
C GLU A 270 -9.90 21.86 0.63
N LEU A 271 -9.03 22.13 1.62
CA LEU A 271 -9.41 22.76 2.89
C LEU A 271 -10.00 24.16 2.68
N THR A 272 -9.34 24.98 1.84
CA THR A 272 -9.80 26.34 1.54
C THR A 272 -11.14 26.32 0.81
N SER A 273 -11.26 25.50 -0.24
CA SER A 273 -12.50 25.32 -0.99
C SER A 273 -13.66 24.87 -0.11
N LEU A 274 -13.41 23.91 0.78
CA LEU A 274 -14.43 23.39 1.68
C LEU A 274 -14.85 24.44 2.72
N ASN A 275 -13.93 25.25 3.26
CA ASN A 275 -14.28 26.34 4.17
C ASN A 275 -15.08 27.47 3.50
N GLU A 276 -14.81 27.78 2.24
CA GLU A 276 -15.50 28.86 1.52
C GLU A 276 -16.86 28.41 0.99
N ASN A 277 -16.96 27.18 0.47
CA ASN A 277 -18.11 26.70 -0.30
C ASN A 277 -18.97 25.64 0.42
N ILE A 278 -18.75 25.36 1.71
CA ILE A 278 -19.49 24.29 2.41
C ILE A 278 -21.01 24.36 2.27
N LEU A 279 -21.60 25.56 2.23
CA LEU A 279 -23.05 25.75 2.12
C LEU A 279 -23.57 25.60 0.67
N THR A 280 -22.71 25.77 -0.33
CA THR A 280 -23.06 25.71 -1.75
C THR A 280 -22.76 24.35 -2.38
N MET A 281 -21.83 23.59 -1.80
CA MET A 281 -21.43 22.26 -2.29
C MET A 281 -22.50 21.19 -2.03
N SER A 282 -22.65 20.28 -2.99
CA SER A 282 -23.46 19.08 -2.83
C SER A 282 -22.94 18.19 -1.69
N ASN A 283 -23.80 17.30 -1.17
CA ASN A 283 -23.39 16.35 -0.13
C ASN A 283 -22.25 15.43 -0.63
N ASP A 284 -22.27 15.04 -1.90
CA ASP A 284 -21.27 14.13 -2.49
C ASP A 284 -19.91 14.83 -2.67
N GLU A 285 -19.89 16.08 -3.11
CA GLU A 285 -18.65 16.87 -3.21
C GLU A 285 -18.03 17.13 -1.83
N ARG A 286 -18.86 17.39 -0.81
CA ARG A 286 -18.40 17.52 0.59
C ARG A 286 -17.81 16.22 1.10
N LEU A 287 -18.48 15.09 0.88
CA LEU A 287 -17.99 13.78 1.29
C LEU A 287 -16.67 13.42 0.59
N ARG A 288 -16.55 13.67 -0.72
CA ARG A 288 -15.31 13.51 -1.50
C ARG A 288 -14.16 14.29 -0.85
N SER A 289 -14.34 15.59 -0.66
CA SER A 289 -13.31 16.51 -0.16
C SER A 289 -12.86 16.10 1.25
N LEU A 290 -13.80 15.80 2.15
CA LEU A 290 -13.51 15.31 3.51
C LEU A 290 -12.78 13.96 3.49
N THR A 291 -13.15 13.06 2.58
CA THR A 291 -12.47 11.76 2.43
C THR A 291 -11.02 11.95 2.00
N ILE A 292 -10.77 12.80 1.00
CA ILE A 292 -9.41 13.11 0.54
C ILE A 292 -8.57 13.70 1.67
N ILE A 293 -9.10 14.69 2.40
CA ILE A 293 -8.42 15.33 3.54
C ILE A 293 -8.08 14.29 4.61
N LEU A 294 -9.03 13.43 4.97
CA LEU A 294 -8.83 12.37 5.96
C LEU A 294 -7.69 11.42 5.58
N TYR A 295 -7.68 10.94 4.34
CA TYR A 295 -6.70 9.96 3.88
C TYR A 295 -5.30 10.56 3.74
N ILE A 296 -5.20 11.80 3.25
CA ILE A 296 -3.93 12.55 3.24
C ILE A 296 -3.42 12.74 4.67
N ALA A 297 -4.28 13.13 5.61
CA ALA A 297 -3.93 13.33 7.01
C ALA A 297 -3.44 12.03 7.69
N ILE A 298 -4.06 10.88 7.38
CA ILE A 298 -3.60 9.56 7.82
C ILE A 298 -2.21 9.27 7.25
N GLY A 299 -1.99 9.58 5.97
CA GLY A 299 -0.72 9.33 5.29
C GLY A 299 0.45 10.12 5.87
N CYS A 300 0.24 11.38 6.23
CA CYS A 300 1.28 12.27 6.74
C CYS A 300 1.42 12.26 8.28
N LEU A 301 0.73 11.37 9.00
CA LEU A 301 0.64 11.40 10.47
C LEU A 301 2.01 11.46 11.17
N ARG A 302 3.03 10.80 10.61
CA ARG A 302 4.40 10.77 11.16
C ARG A 302 5.18 12.06 10.94
N MET A 303 4.88 12.81 9.87
CA MET A 303 5.57 14.04 9.53
C MET A 303 5.08 15.23 10.34
N VAL A 304 3.83 15.24 10.76
CA VAL A 304 3.25 16.43 11.41
C VAL A 304 3.74 16.54 12.87
N PRO A 305 4.29 17.69 13.29
CA PRO A 305 4.73 17.89 14.68
C PRO A 305 3.57 17.89 15.67
N ARG A 306 3.84 17.54 16.93
CA ARG A 306 2.82 17.59 17.99
C ARG A 306 2.30 19.01 18.17
N ILE A 307 1.05 19.14 18.61
CA ILE A 307 0.51 20.42 19.03
C ILE A 307 1.06 20.66 20.44
N ASP A 308 1.86 21.71 20.62
CA ASP A 308 2.31 22.13 21.94
C ASP A 308 1.11 22.69 22.69
N SER A 309 0.60 21.94 23.67
CA SER A 309 -0.47 22.41 24.55
C SER A 309 0.10 22.83 25.91
N LYS A 310 -0.46 23.90 26.48
CA LYS A 310 -0.20 24.25 27.88
C LYS A 310 -0.65 23.07 28.76
N HIS A 311 0.16 22.69 29.73
CA HIS A 311 -0.23 21.67 30.72
C HIS A 311 -1.59 22.04 31.31
N VAL A 312 -2.54 21.10 31.25
CA VAL A 312 -3.86 21.29 31.87
C VAL A 312 -3.65 21.38 33.37
N SER A 313 -3.70 22.59 33.91
CA SER A 313 -3.39 22.91 35.31
C SER A 313 -4.41 22.33 36.30
N ASP A 314 -5.62 21.97 35.83
CA ASP A 314 -6.74 21.56 36.68
C ASP A 314 -6.75 20.07 37.07
N PHE A 315 -5.76 19.28 36.63
CA PHE A 315 -5.60 17.86 37.00
C PHE A 315 -4.49 17.63 38.05
N MET A 316 -4.13 18.62 38.86
CA MET A 316 -3.18 18.47 39.96
C MET A 316 -3.78 17.67 41.14
N LEU A 317 -3.75 16.34 41.01
CA LEU A 317 -3.52 15.42 42.13
C LEU A 317 -2.15 14.76 41.91
N SER A 318 -1.08 15.56 41.91
CA SER A 318 0.29 15.08 41.67
C SER A 318 0.98 14.68 42.98
N VAL A 319 0.81 13.42 43.41
CA VAL A 319 1.75 12.78 44.36
C VAL A 319 2.92 12.12 43.62
N VAL A 320 2.88 12.04 42.29
CA VAL A 320 3.97 11.50 41.48
C VAL A 320 4.29 12.49 40.37
N SER A 321 5.57 12.86 40.27
CA SER A 321 6.11 13.59 39.13
C SER A 321 5.86 12.77 37.86
N THR A 322 4.83 13.13 37.10
CA THR A 322 4.61 12.64 35.75
C THR A 322 5.60 13.34 34.82
N SER A 323 6.89 13.01 34.95
CA SER A 323 7.82 13.25 33.86
C SER A 323 7.33 12.40 32.69
N SER A 324 6.66 13.00 31.72
CA SER A 324 6.53 12.41 30.41
C SER A 324 7.95 12.15 29.95
N ASN A 325 8.40 10.89 29.98
CA ASN A 325 9.64 10.53 29.33
C ASN A 325 9.46 10.98 27.87
N PRO A 326 10.23 11.94 27.35
CA PRO A 326 10.22 12.24 25.94
C PRO A 326 10.87 11.02 25.29
N GLN A 327 10.11 9.94 25.13
CA GLN A 327 10.58 8.70 24.54
C GLN A 327 11.07 9.06 23.15
N PHE A 328 12.39 9.16 23.05
CA PHE A 328 13.21 9.24 21.85
C PHE A 328 12.47 9.89 20.68
N GLN A 329 12.51 11.23 20.67
CA GLN A 329 12.43 11.98 19.42
C GLN A 329 13.75 11.71 18.67
N CYS A 330 13.97 10.47 18.27
CA CYS A 330 14.96 10.19 17.25
C CYS A 330 14.45 10.99 16.06
N SER A 331 15.20 11.99 15.59
CA SER A 331 14.87 12.68 14.36
C SER A 331 14.99 11.61 13.27
N ILE A 332 13.86 10.96 12.97
CA ILE A 332 13.77 9.89 11.98
C ILE A 332 14.09 10.48 10.61
N TYR A 333 13.87 11.78 10.46
CA TYR A 333 14.07 12.52 9.24
C TYR A 333 15.45 13.22 9.23
N PRO A 334 16.18 13.17 8.11
CA PRO A 334 17.41 13.92 7.95
C PRO A 334 17.17 15.45 7.93
N LYS A 335 15.93 15.87 7.72
CA LYS A 335 15.48 17.26 7.68
C LYS A 335 14.09 17.32 8.30
N GLU A 336 13.88 18.27 9.21
CA GLU A 336 12.54 18.52 9.76
C GLU A 336 11.58 18.90 8.62
N PRO A 337 10.41 18.23 8.52
CA PRO A 337 9.39 18.58 7.55
C PRO A 337 9.01 20.06 7.66
N LYS A 338 9.23 20.82 6.58
CA LYS A 338 8.89 22.24 6.53
C LYS A 338 7.47 22.36 5.99
N PHE A 339 6.54 22.70 6.87
CA PHE A 339 5.18 23.07 6.50
C PHE A 339 5.01 24.59 6.63
N ARG A 340 4.14 25.18 5.80
CA ARG A 340 3.76 26.60 5.93
C ARG A 340 3.15 26.92 7.29
N GLU A 341 2.45 25.96 7.87
CA GLU A 341 1.79 26.04 9.17
C GLU A 341 1.68 24.64 9.78
N ASN A 342 1.40 24.53 11.08
CA ASN A 342 1.20 23.23 11.71
C ASN A 342 -0.09 22.61 11.16
N LEU A 343 0.06 21.61 10.28
CA LEU A 343 -1.06 20.96 9.60
C LEU A 343 -2.09 20.38 10.57
N ARG A 344 -1.66 19.87 11.74
CA ARG A 344 -2.59 19.38 12.78
C ARG A 344 -3.44 20.51 13.34
N MET A 345 -2.84 21.67 13.62
CA MET A 345 -3.59 22.85 14.06
C MET A 345 -4.55 23.34 12.99
N ARG A 346 -4.09 23.39 11.73
CA ARG A 346 -4.93 23.82 10.63
C ARG A 346 -6.15 22.92 10.44
N LEU A 347 -5.92 21.61 10.38
CA LEU A 347 -7.00 20.61 10.31
C LEU A 347 -7.95 20.74 11.51
N TYR A 348 -7.42 20.94 12.72
CA TYR A 348 -8.23 21.13 13.91
C TYR A 348 -9.15 22.37 13.83
N ILE A 349 -8.60 23.51 13.43
CA ILE A 349 -9.34 24.78 13.29
C ILE A 349 -10.39 24.66 12.18
N ASP A 350 -10.00 24.21 10.99
CA ASP A 350 -10.89 24.12 9.84
C ASP A 350 -12.01 23.12 10.10
N ILE A 351 -11.72 21.91 10.60
CA ILE A 351 -12.74 20.92 10.97
C ILE A 351 -13.66 21.46 12.08
N GLY A 352 -13.13 22.20 13.06
CA GLY A 352 -13.93 22.87 14.08
C GLY A 352 -14.93 23.88 13.47
N HIS A 353 -14.48 24.70 12.52
CA HIS A 353 -15.36 25.64 11.81
C HIS A 353 -16.43 24.92 10.98
N LEU A 354 -16.07 23.82 10.32
CA LEU A 354 -17.00 23.04 9.49
C LEU A 354 -18.09 22.38 10.33
N LEU A 355 -17.73 21.79 11.48
CA LEU A 355 -18.69 21.25 12.44
C LEU A 355 -19.63 22.33 12.98
N GLY A 356 -19.11 23.53 13.25
CA GLY A 356 -19.92 24.68 13.69
C GLY A 356 -20.94 25.14 12.65
N ARG A 357 -20.60 25.08 11.36
CA ARG A 357 -21.47 25.47 10.25
C ARG A 357 -22.49 24.39 9.86
N CYS A 358 -22.16 23.11 10.04
CA CYS A 358 -23.08 21.99 9.78
C CYS A 358 -24.18 21.83 10.83
N ASN A 359 -23.96 22.26 12.07
CA ASN A 359 -24.84 22.00 13.22
C ASN A 359 -25.76 23.18 13.62
N ASP A 360 -26.08 24.11 12.72
CA ASP A 360 -26.99 25.26 12.98
C ASP A 360 -26.72 25.96 14.33
N GLY A 361 -25.45 26.26 14.64
CA GLY A 361 -25.10 27.05 15.82
C GLY A 361 -25.38 26.41 17.18
N LYS A 362 -25.72 25.10 17.27
CA LYS A 362 -25.87 24.43 18.57
C LYS A 362 -24.53 23.88 19.08
N SER A 363 -23.98 24.67 20.01
CA SER A 363 -23.11 24.30 21.14
C SER A 363 -21.70 23.73 20.94
N PHE A 364 -21.22 23.40 19.72
CA PHE A 364 -19.81 22.96 19.57
C PHE A 364 -18.83 24.08 19.21
N GLY A 365 -19.24 25.12 18.48
CA GLY A 365 -18.34 26.18 18.00
C GLY A 365 -17.77 27.13 19.07
N ARG A 366 -18.33 27.19 20.28
CA ARG A 366 -17.88 28.13 21.33
C ARG A 366 -16.55 27.73 21.99
N CYS A 367 -16.15 26.46 21.95
CA CYS A 367 -14.84 26.06 22.51
C CYS A 367 -13.68 26.31 21.54
N PHE A 368 -13.92 26.42 20.23
CA PHE A 368 -12.85 26.48 19.22
C PHE A 368 -12.42 27.91 18.86
N ILE A 369 -13.27 28.92 19.11
CA ILE A 369 -13.06 30.30 18.62
C ILE A 369 -12.33 31.19 19.66
N ASN A 370 -12.25 30.77 20.92
CA ASN A 370 -11.76 31.63 22.01
C ASN A 370 -10.23 31.67 22.22
N GLU A 371 -9.41 30.97 21.42
CA GLU A 371 -7.94 31.03 21.58
C GLU A 371 -7.23 32.04 20.66
N ASN A 372 -7.93 32.64 19.69
CA ASN A 372 -7.36 33.70 18.83
C ASN A 372 -7.51 35.13 19.39
N SER A 373 -7.94 35.28 20.65
CA SER A 373 -8.17 36.58 21.30
C SER A 373 -7.37 36.78 22.58
N THR A 374 -6.09 36.41 22.59
CA THR A 374 -5.13 36.99 23.53
C THR A 374 -3.74 37.08 22.90
N SER A 375 -3.42 38.32 22.49
CA SER A 375 -2.10 38.98 22.36
C SER A 375 -0.86 38.14 22.09
#